data_AF-A0A4Y2LZ27-F1
#
_entry.id   AF-A0A4Y2LZ27-F1
#
_cell.length_a   1.000
_cell.length_b   1.000
_cell.length_c   1.000
_cell.angle_alpha   90.00
_cell.angle_beta   90.00
_cell.angle_gamma   90.00
#
_symmetry.space_group_name_H-M   'P 1'
#
loop_
_entity.id
_entity.type
_entity.pdbx_description
1 polymer ?
#
loop_
_entity_poly.entity_id
_entity_poly.type
_entity_poly.pdbx_seq_one_letter_code
_entity_poly.pdbx_strand_id
1 'polypeptide(L)'
;MVENNTIDDAVSLVTKTIIDAANDSIPRSKGKNRKQNKPWWNNECQQAQKRLGKAWGKFRRYPTTVNLIAFKRSRADFRRIERYSKRTSWKSFVSSITSSISSRELWHKVKKAFGTPTSNPISVLCVNGQTISSLKGIANSIASTLANTTNSKNYNREFLNHKMKTEKKKLNFNSRSDYSYNCNFTFQEFQACLSKVHKSSPGPDNISYIMLLHLTTESQTNLLYLFNRIWNEQCFPSSWQEAIIIPIPKPGKDITNPLNYRPIALTSCLCKLLEKMINRRLTHFLETKNLLSPFQSGFRKGRSTLDNILALETDIRLAFLQRKHLVAIYFDIEKAYDRTWRYGILKDLYDSNLRGNLPIFIENFLRLRKFRVRLASEMSDYFLQEEGVPQGSILSVTLFILKINNVLNQLPLSIKGYLYVDDLCIFCTGMNMNCIQRQLQTAINNISQWSDNNGFTISASKTAAVHFCRKRNLHLDPELQLNGVSIPFLKEIRFLGVVFDNKLSFLPHVMQLRKKCEKSLNILKVLSTTAWGADRPSMLRIYKPQYFLNLIMVVRFMVPLEKVFYKN
;
A
#
# COMPACT_ATOMS: atom_id res chain seq x y z
N MET A 1 14.83 -35.29 -10.79
CA MET A 1 15.39 -34.34 -9.79
C MET A 1 14.52 -34.15 -8.55
N VAL A 2 13.20 -34.28 -8.64
CA VAL A 2 12.29 -33.93 -7.54
C VAL A 2 11.68 -35.16 -6.86
N GLU A 3 11.44 -36.28 -7.55
CA GLU A 3 10.60 -37.40 -7.08
C GLU A 3 10.91 -38.00 -5.69
N ASN A 4 12.17 -38.26 -5.35
CA ASN A 4 12.51 -39.02 -4.12
C ASN A 4 12.99 -38.15 -2.94
N ASN A 5 13.05 -36.84 -3.12
CA ASN A 5 13.56 -35.92 -2.11
C ASN A 5 12.42 -35.39 -1.22
N THR A 6 12.75 -35.01 0.01
CA THR A 6 11.84 -34.22 0.85
C THR A 6 11.46 -32.93 0.13
N ILE A 7 10.29 -32.37 0.43
CA ILE A 7 9.82 -31.14 -0.21
C ILE A 7 10.82 -29.98 -0.03
N ASP A 8 11.45 -29.88 1.13
CA ASP A 8 12.45 -28.84 1.40
C ASP A 8 13.72 -29.02 0.54
N ASP A 9 14.23 -30.25 0.44
CA ASP A 9 15.38 -30.55 -0.41
C ASP A 9 15.07 -30.33 -1.88
N ALA A 10 13.87 -30.70 -2.31
CA ALA A 10 13.40 -30.49 -3.67
C ALA A 10 13.28 -29.01 -4.03
N VAL A 11 12.73 -28.18 -3.14
CA VAL A 11 12.65 -26.72 -3.32
C VAL A 11 14.03 -26.09 -3.33
N SER A 12 14.92 -26.52 -2.43
CA SER A 12 16.31 -26.05 -2.36
C SER A 12 17.07 -26.36 -3.65
N LEU A 13 16.96 -27.60 -4.15
CA LEU A 13 17.58 -28.02 -5.41
C LEU A 13 17.08 -27.20 -6.60
N VAL A 14 15.75 -27.07 -6.76
CA VAL A 14 15.17 -26.28 -7.86
C VAL A 14 15.61 -24.82 -7.77
N THR A 15 15.62 -24.25 -6.57
CA THR A 15 16.06 -22.87 -6.33
C THR A 15 17.51 -22.67 -6.72
N LYS A 16 18.39 -23.58 -6.29
CA LYS A 16 19.81 -23.56 -6.62
C LYS A 16 20.04 -23.65 -8.13
N THR A 17 19.41 -24.61 -8.80
CA THR A 17 19.56 -24.80 -10.26
C THR A 17 19.14 -23.55 -11.05
N ILE A 18 18.04 -22.90 -10.66
CA ILE A 18 17.59 -21.66 -11.32
C ILE A 18 18.60 -20.53 -11.10
N ILE A 19 19.15 -20.40 -9.89
CA ILE A 19 20.12 -19.36 -9.55
C ILE A 19 21.45 -19.58 -10.27
N ASP A 20 21.94 -20.82 -10.31
CA ASP A 20 23.20 -21.16 -10.97
C ASP A 20 23.10 -20.85 -12.47
N ALA A 21 22.04 -21.30 -13.15
CA ALA A 21 21.78 -20.96 -14.54
C ALA A 21 21.68 -19.43 -14.77
N ALA A 22 21.08 -18.70 -13.84
CA ALA A 22 20.99 -17.25 -13.91
C ALA A 22 22.34 -16.56 -13.68
N ASN A 23 23.20 -17.10 -12.82
CA ASN A 23 24.54 -16.55 -12.59
C ASN A 23 25.45 -16.75 -13.80
N ASP A 24 25.33 -17.88 -14.48
CA ASP A 24 26.09 -18.19 -15.70
C ASP A 24 25.62 -17.33 -16.88
N SER A 25 24.34 -17.00 -16.93
CA SER A 25 23.73 -16.32 -18.08
C SER A 25 23.54 -14.80 -17.92
N ILE A 26 23.50 -14.26 -16.70
CA ILE A 26 23.14 -12.86 -16.43
C ILE A 26 24.33 -12.11 -15.82
N PRO A 27 25.00 -11.21 -16.57
CA PRO A 27 26.15 -10.47 -16.05
C PRO A 27 25.75 -9.52 -14.91
N ARG A 28 26.46 -9.60 -13.79
CA ARG A 28 26.25 -8.75 -12.61
C ARG A 28 27.02 -7.43 -12.74
N SER A 29 26.33 -6.29 -12.62
CA SER A 29 27.00 -4.99 -12.56
C SER A 29 27.58 -4.72 -11.16
N LYS A 30 28.83 -4.26 -11.08
CA LYS A 30 29.41 -3.78 -9.80
C LYS A 30 28.73 -2.46 -9.45
N GLY A 31 28.07 -2.40 -8.29
CA GLY A 31 27.44 -1.19 -7.76
C GLY A 31 28.48 -0.10 -7.44
N LYS A 32 28.93 0.66 -8.44
CA LYS A 32 29.74 1.85 -8.19
C LYS A 32 28.83 2.90 -7.57
N ASN A 33 29.06 3.21 -6.30
CA ASN A 33 28.53 4.41 -5.66
C ASN A 33 29.01 5.62 -6.47
N ARG A 34 28.21 6.07 -7.44
CA ARG A 34 28.47 7.32 -8.14
C ARG A 34 28.39 8.41 -7.09
N LYS A 35 29.52 9.06 -6.80
CA LYS A 35 29.52 10.34 -6.07
C LYS A 35 28.46 11.22 -6.72
N GLN A 36 27.53 11.74 -5.93
CA GLN A 36 26.52 12.66 -6.41
C GLN A 36 27.19 13.99 -6.76
N ASN A 37 27.82 14.05 -7.92
CA ASN A 37 28.34 15.31 -8.44
C ASN A 37 27.16 16.17 -8.84
N LYS A 38 27.22 17.45 -8.51
CA LYS A 38 26.25 18.44 -8.99
C LYS A 38 26.22 18.35 -10.53
N PRO A 39 25.07 18.06 -11.17
CA PRO A 39 25.03 17.75 -12.60
C PRO A 39 25.49 18.91 -13.51
N TRP A 40 25.50 20.14 -12.98
CA TRP A 40 25.92 21.35 -13.65
C TRP A 40 27.38 21.75 -13.37
N TRP A 41 28.08 21.03 -12.50
CA TRP A 41 29.47 21.35 -12.14
C TRP A 41 30.44 20.79 -13.17
N ASN A 42 30.96 21.67 -14.02
CA ASN A 42 31.92 21.36 -15.07
C ASN A 42 33.33 21.93 -14.75
N ASN A 43 34.30 21.67 -15.63
CA ASN A 43 35.67 22.16 -15.48
C ASN A 43 35.73 23.71 -15.42
N GLU A 44 34.87 24.40 -16.17
CA GLU A 44 34.78 25.87 -16.15
C GLU A 44 34.36 26.41 -14.78
N CYS A 45 33.33 25.82 -14.16
CA CYS A 45 32.92 26.13 -12.78
C CYS A 45 34.08 25.92 -11.80
N GLN A 46 34.84 24.84 -11.96
CA GLN A 46 35.99 24.54 -11.11
C GLN A 46 37.13 25.57 -11.28
N GLN A 47 37.44 25.96 -12.52
CA GLN A 47 38.44 26.97 -12.81
C GLN A 47 38.03 28.35 -12.28
N ALA A 48 36.77 28.75 -12.48
CA ALA A 48 36.23 30.01 -11.98
C ALA A 48 36.24 30.06 -10.44
N GLN A 49 35.91 28.95 -9.76
CA GLN A 49 36.00 28.85 -8.31
C GLN A 49 37.46 28.99 -7.81
N LYS A 50 38.42 28.37 -8.51
CA LYS A 50 39.84 28.53 -8.19
C LYS A 50 40.30 29.99 -8.34
N ARG A 51 39.89 30.69 -9.40
CA ARG A 51 40.20 32.12 -9.60
C ARG A 51 39.59 32.99 -8.50
N LEU A 52 38.34 32.73 -8.13
CA LEU A 52 37.67 33.40 -7.01
C LEU A 52 38.42 33.18 -5.69
N GLY A 53 38.82 31.94 -5.40
CA GLY A 53 39.60 31.59 -4.20
C GLY A 53 40.95 32.29 -4.16
N LYS A 54 41.66 32.39 -5.31
CA LYS A 54 42.92 33.13 -5.43
C LYS A 54 42.71 34.63 -5.19
N ALA A 55 41.69 35.24 -5.79
CA ALA A 55 41.38 36.66 -5.61
C ALA A 55 40.98 36.99 -4.18
N TRP A 56 40.19 36.10 -3.54
CA TRP A 56 39.85 36.19 -2.12
C TRP A 56 41.08 36.07 -1.23
N GLY A 57 41.95 35.09 -1.48
CA GLY A 57 43.19 34.91 -0.74
C GLY A 57 44.11 36.13 -0.80
N LYS A 58 44.23 36.77 -1.98
CA LYS A 58 44.98 38.02 -2.17
C LYS A 58 44.35 39.19 -1.39
N PHE A 59 43.05 39.40 -1.51
CA PHE A 59 42.35 40.47 -0.79
C PHE A 59 42.39 40.28 0.74
N ARG A 60 42.22 39.04 1.23
CA ARG A 60 42.27 38.72 2.66
C ARG A 60 43.64 39.00 3.28
N ARG A 61 44.73 38.78 2.55
CA ARG A 61 46.09 39.06 3.00
C ARG A 61 46.46 40.53 2.83
N TYR A 62 45.96 41.18 1.78
CA TYR A 62 46.29 42.57 1.42
C TYR A 62 45.01 43.34 1.04
N PRO A 63 44.34 43.99 2.00
CA PRO A 63 43.02 44.60 1.82
C PRO A 63 43.08 45.96 1.12
N THR A 64 43.57 46.00 -0.12
CA THR A 64 43.61 47.21 -0.95
C THR A 64 42.35 47.34 -1.81
N THR A 65 42.03 48.57 -2.25
CA THR A 65 40.91 48.86 -3.18
C THR A 65 41.02 48.08 -4.49
N VAL A 66 42.24 47.96 -5.04
CA VAL A 66 42.52 47.18 -6.27
C VAL A 66 42.19 45.69 -6.06
N ASN A 67 42.62 45.11 -4.94
CA ASN A 67 42.34 43.71 -4.62
C ASN A 67 40.85 43.44 -4.36
N LEU A 68 40.13 44.41 -3.76
CA LEU A 68 38.68 44.35 -3.58
C LEU A 68 37.95 44.34 -4.95
N ILE A 69 38.38 45.19 -5.90
CA ILE A 69 37.84 45.22 -7.26
C ILE A 69 38.10 43.89 -7.98
N ALA A 70 39.31 43.34 -7.89
CA ALA A 70 39.67 42.06 -8.50
C ALA A 70 38.84 40.89 -7.93
N PHE A 71 38.62 40.86 -6.62
CA PHE A 71 37.73 39.90 -5.97
C PHE A 71 36.27 40.05 -6.42
N LYS A 72 35.73 41.28 -6.46
CA LYS A 72 34.36 41.56 -6.94
C LYS A 72 34.18 41.10 -8.40
N ARG A 73 35.15 41.37 -9.27
CA ARG A 73 35.15 40.90 -10.68
C ARG A 73 35.14 39.38 -10.78
N SER A 74 36.03 38.69 -10.04
CA SER A 74 36.08 37.22 -10.04
C SER A 74 34.81 36.60 -9.44
N ARG A 75 34.17 37.26 -8.47
CA ARG A 75 32.87 36.83 -7.91
C ARG A 75 31.73 36.98 -8.91
N ALA A 76 31.72 38.08 -9.67
CA ALA A 76 30.74 38.29 -10.74
C ALA A 76 30.90 37.26 -11.86
N ASP A 77 32.14 36.99 -12.29
CA ASP A 77 32.44 36.00 -13.31
C ASP A 77 32.06 34.57 -12.86
N PHE A 78 32.42 34.18 -11.64
CA PHE A 78 32.00 32.90 -11.06
C PHE A 78 30.47 32.77 -11.04
N ARG A 79 29.74 33.80 -10.60
CA ARG A 79 28.27 33.80 -10.60
C ARG A 79 27.68 33.68 -12.01
N ARG A 80 28.30 34.33 -13.01
CA ARG A 80 27.89 34.24 -14.42
C ARG A 80 28.05 32.82 -14.95
N ILE A 81 29.24 32.23 -14.78
CA ILE A 81 29.55 30.85 -15.21
C ILE A 81 28.65 29.86 -14.48
N GLU A 82 28.47 30.01 -13.17
CA GLU A 82 27.59 29.14 -12.39
C GLU A 82 26.15 29.17 -12.91
N ARG A 83 25.59 30.36 -13.18
CA ARG A 83 24.24 30.50 -13.75
C ARG A 83 24.14 29.91 -15.15
N TYR A 84 25.15 30.14 -15.99
CA TYR A 84 25.21 29.59 -17.34
C TYR A 84 25.23 28.06 -17.31
N SER A 85 26.16 27.45 -16.57
CA SER A 85 26.28 25.99 -16.45
C SER A 85 25.04 25.35 -15.85
N LYS A 86 24.40 25.97 -14.84
CA LYS A 86 23.09 25.53 -14.31
C LYS A 86 22.01 25.53 -15.39
N ARG A 87 21.90 26.61 -16.16
CA ARG A 87 20.90 26.74 -17.23
C ARG A 87 21.14 25.71 -18.33
N THR A 88 22.37 25.54 -18.79
CA THR A 88 22.72 24.60 -19.87
C THR A 88 22.50 23.15 -19.44
N SER A 89 22.91 22.80 -18.22
CA SER A 89 22.65 21.47 -17.63
C SER A 89 21.14 21.20 -17.50
N TRP A 90 20.36 22.19 -17.07
CA TRP A 90 18.90 22.07 -16.99
C TRP A 90 18.25 21.88 -18.36
N LYS A 91 18.66 22.68 -19.36
CA LYS A 91 18.19 22.53 -20.74
C LYS A 91 18.47 21.12 -21.26
N SER A 92 19.70 20.64 -21.12
CA SER A 92 20.09 19.27 -21.52
C SER A 92 19.27 18.20 -20.80
N PHE A 93 19.05 18.36 -19.49
CA PHE A 93 18.23 17.45 -18.70
C PHE A 93 16.78 17.38 -19.20
N VAL A 94 16.13 18.52 -19.42
CA VAL A 94 14.74 18.56 -19.90
C VAL A 94 14.64 18.07 -21.34
N SER A 95 15.56 18.46 -22.22
CA SER A 95 15.64 17.97 -23.60
C SER A 95 15.91 16.47 -23.70
N SER A 96 16.49 15.87 -22.65
CA SER A 96 16.62 14.41 -22.55
C SER A 96 15.31 13.71 -22.23
N ILE A 97 14.18 14.40 -22.06
CA ILE A 97 12.85 13.78 -21.87
C ILE A 97 12.21 13.63 -23.25
N THR A 98 12.48 12.49 -23.87
CA THR A 98 12.01 12.15 -25.21
C THR A 98 11.04 10.98 -25.19
N SER A 99 10.25 10.83 -26.25
CA SER A 99 9.30 9.73 -26.47
C SER A 99 9.93 8.34 -26.42
N SER A 100 11.22 8.23 -26.76
CA SER A 100 12.01 6.99 -26.71
C SER A 100 12.23 6.45 -25.28
N ILE A 101 11.96 7.26 -24.25
CA ILE A 101 12.17 6.87 -22.86
C ILE A 101 11.00 6.06 -22.31
N SER A 102 11.33 5.07 -21.47
CA SER A 102 10.33 4.28 -20.74
C SER A 102 9.50 5.16 -19.79
N SER A 103 8.23 4.82 -19.57
CA SER A 103 7.36 5.57 -18.65
C SER A 103 7.97 5.72 -17.25
N ARG A 104 8.66 4.68 -16.76
CA ARG A 104 9.32 4.69 -15.45
C ARG A 104 10.41 5.75 -15.37
N GLU A 105 11.25 5.81 -16.38
CA GLU A 105 12.36 6.76 -16.43
C GLU A 105 11.87 8.19 -16.67
N LEU A 106 10.85 8.38 -17.51
CA LEU A 106 10.15 9.66 -17.67
C LEU A 106 9.64 10.18 -16.32
N TRP A 107 8.90 9.37 -15.56
CA TRP A 107 8.41 9.77 -14.24
C TRP A 107 9.52 9.99 -13.22
N HIS A 108 10.63 9.26 -13.31
CA HIS A 108 11.80 9.49 -12.46
C HIS A 108 12.44 10.85 -12.77
N LYS A 109 12.60 11.23 -14.05
CA LYS A 109 13.07 12.57 -14.44
C LYS A 109 12.10 13.67 -14.01
N VAL A 110 10.79 13.47 -14.18
CA VAL A 110 9.76 14.41 -13.72
C VAL A 110 9.81 14.60 -12.19
N LYS A 111 9.91 13.53 -11.40
CA LYS A 111 10.03 13.63 -9.93
C LYS A 111 11.29 14.39 -9.49
N LYS A 112 12.40 14.19 -10.19
CA LYS A 112 13.62 15.00 -9.97
C LYS A 112 13.38 16.47 -10.30
N ALA A 113 12.63 16.77 -11.36
CA ALA A 113 12.24 18.14 -11.70
C ALA A 113 11.32 18.78 -10.65
N PHE A 114 10.44 18.02 -10.01
CA PHE A 114 9.64 18.46 -8.84
C PHE A 114 10.50 18.81 -7.61
N GLY A 115 11.79 18.47 -7.60
CA GLY A 115 12.61 18.51 -6.39
C GLY A 115 12.13 17.53 -5.32
N THR A 116 11.36 16.50 -5.70
CA THR A 116 10.94 15.48 -4.74
C THR A 116 12.19 14.71 -4.33
N PRO A 117 12.53 14.63 -3.04
CA PRO A 117 13.71 13.89 -2.62
C PRO A 117 13.58 12.44 -3.10
N THR A 118 14.57 11.98 -3.86
CA THR A 118 14.77 10.53 -4.06
C THR A 118 14.94 9.94 -2.67
N SER A 119 14.09 8.97 -2.28
CA SER A 119 13.97 8.47 -0.90
C SER A 119 15.32 8.49 -0.17
N ASN A 120 15.51 9.46 0.72
CA ASN A 120 16.70 9.44 1.56
C ASN A 120 16.57 8.19 2.44
N PRO A 121 17.60 7.33 2.48
CA PRO A 121 17.60 6.23 3.43
C PRO A 121 17.45 6.82 4.85
N ILE A 122 16.69 6.11 5.70
CA ILE A 122 16.47 6.50 7.09
C ILE A 122 17.83 6.67 7.75
N SER A 123 18.14 7.89 8.20
CA SER A 123 19.42 8.20 8.83
C SER A 123 19.36 8.15 10.35
N VAL A 124 18.18 8.40 10.94
CA VAL A 124 17.97 8.42 12.39
C VAL A 124 16.55 7.94 12.73
N LEU A 125 16.45 7.09 13.76
CA LEU A 125 15.19 6.79 14.46
C LEU A 125 15.26 7.29 15.90
N CYS A 126 14.12 7.75 16.41
CA CYS A 126 13.93 8.07 17.83
C CYS A 126 13.06 6.98 18.46
N VAL A 127 13.62 6.20 19.37
CA VAL A 127 12.91 5.14 20.10
C VAL A 127 13.05 5.44 21.59
N ASN A 128 11.94 5.65 22.29
CA ASN A 128 11.91 5.91 23.74
C ASN A 128 12.86 7.04 24.20
N GLY A 129 12.98 8.11 23.40
CA GLY A 129 13.87 9.24 23.69
C GLY A 129 15.34 9.05 23.30
N GLN A 130 15.75 7.86 22.83
CA GLN A 130 17.10 7.60 22.33
C GLN A 130 17.17 7.70 20.80
N THR A 131 18.21 8.37 20.31
CA THR A 131 18.49 8.52 18.87
C THR A 131 19.38 7.38 18.39
N ILE A 132 18.88 6.57 17.47
CA ILE A 132 19.60 5.46 16.86
C ILE A 132 19.98 5.85 15.43
N SER A 133 21.28 5.90 15.15
CA SER A 133 21.85 6.32 13.85
C SER A 133 22.48 5.16 13.06
N SER A 134 22.80 4.04 13.71
CA SER A 134 23.35 2.87 13.03
C SER A 134 22.29 2.18 12.17
N LEU A 135 22.62 1.83 10.92
CA LEU A 135 21.66 1.18 9.99
C LEU A 135 21.14 -0.15 10.55
N LYS A 136 22.02 -0.98 11.14
CA LYS A 136 21.63 -2.24 11.78
C LYS A 136 20.75 -2.00 13.02
N GLY A 137 21.08 -1.02 13.86
CA GLY A 137 20.27 -0.66 15.01
C GLY A 137 18.89 -0.12 14.61
N ILE A 138 18.81 0.68 13.53
CA ILE A 138 17.55 1.16 12.95
C ILE A 138 16.72 -0.04 12.46
N ALA A 139 17.33 -0.97 11.72
CA ALA A 139 16.65 -2.17 11.22
C ALA A 139 16.11 -3.04 12.37
N ASN A 140 16.92 -3.29 13.41
CA ASN A 140 16.51 -4.03 14.62
C ASN A 140 15.41 -3.31 15.41
N SER A 141 15.44 -1.98 15.48
CA SER A 141 14.41 -1.19 16.16
C SER A 141 13.06 -1.25 15.45
N ILE A 142 13.07 -1.18 14.12
CA ILE A 142 11.85 -1.37 13.32
C ILE A 142 11.37 -2.81 13.48
N ALA A 143 12.26 -3.80 13.38
CA ALA A 143 11.91 -5.21 13.46
C ALA A 143 11.31 -5.58 14.83
N SER A 144 11.90 -5.10 15.92
CA SER A 144 11.36 -5.28 17.28
C SER A 144 10.01 -4.57 17.47
N THR A 145 9.83 -3.36 16.93
CA THR A 145 8.55 -2.65 16.99
C THR A 145 7.44 -3.42 16.24
N LEU A 146 7.78 -4.03 15.10
CA LEU A 146 6.87 -4.87 14.32
C LEU A 146 6.54 -6.18 15.06
N ALA A 147 7.55 -6.88 15.57
CA ALA A 147 7.36 -8.11 16.35
C ALA A 147 6.49 -7.85 17.59
N ASN A 148 6.76 -6.75 18.31
CA ASN A 148 5.96 -6.32 19.44
C ASN A 148 4.53 -6.03 19.03
N THR A 149 4.29 -5.38 17.88
CA THR A 149 2.94 -5.10 17.37
C THR A 149 2.13 -6.38 17.14
N THR A 150 2.78 -7.41 16.61
CA THR A 150 2.17 -8.70 16.27
C THR A 150 2.07 -9.67 17.46
N ASN A 151 2.62 -9.29 18.62
CA ASN A 151 2.63 -10.13 19.81
C ASN A 151 1.21 -10.31 20.35
N SER A 152 0.84 -11.55 20.65
CA SER A 152 -0.46 -11.91 21.22
C SER A 152 -0.76 -11.15 22.51
N LYS A 153 0.26 -10.76 23.29
CA LYS A 153 0.11 -10.01 24.56
C LYS A 153 -0.54 -8.63 24.40
N ASN A 154 -0.60 -8.08 23.19
CA ASN A 154 -1.25 -6.79 22.94
C ASN A 154 -2.78 -6.87 22.89
N TYR A 155 -3.35 -8.08 22.85
CA TYR A 155 -4.79 -8.23 22.92
C TYR A 155 -5.31 -7.92 24.32
N ASN A 156 -6.56 -7.48 24.41
CA ASN A 156 -7.23 -7.32 25.69
C ASN A 156 -7.30 -8.69 26.43
N ARG A 157 -7.25 -8.65 27.76
CA ARG A 157 -7.25 -9.84 28.63
C ARG A 157 -8.45 -10.75 28.37
N GLU A 158 -9.60 -10.15 28.12
CA GLU A 158 -10.85 -10.85 27.78
C GLU A 158 -10.71 -11.65 26.48
N PHE A 159 -10.17 -11.02 25.43
CA PHE A 159 -9.93 -11.71 24.16
C PHE A 159 -8.85 -12.79 24.30
N LEU A 160 -7.79 -12.57 25.08
CA LEU A 160 -6.78 -13.60 25.33
C LEU A 160 -7.41 -14.86 25.95
N ASN A 161 -8.28 -14.70 26.93
CA ASN A 161 -9.01 -15.81 27.54
C ASN A 161 -9.93 -16.52 26.52
N HIS A 162 -10.65 -15.75 25.69
CA HIS A 162 -11.48 -16.29 24.62
C HIS A 162 -10.65 -17.05 23.57
N LYS A 163 -9.52 -16.48 23.13
CA LYS A 163 -8.57 -17.06 22.19
C LYS A 163 -8.05 -18.40 22.72
N MET A 164 -7.54 -18.44 23.96
CA MET A 164 -7.04 -19.66 24.59
C MET A 164 -8.11 -20.75 24.71
N LYS A 165 -9.36 -20.39 24.98
CA LYS A 165 -10.48 -21.38 25.01
C LYS A 165 -10.80 -21.90 23.63
N THR A 166 -10.85 -21.02 22.64
CA THR A 166 -11.31 -21.37 21.29
C THR A 166 -10.25 -22.16 20.52
N GLU A 167 -8.96 -21.82 20.67
CA GLU A 167 -7.85 -22.50 19.99
C GLU A 167 -7.58 -23.92 20.50
N LYS A 168 -8.12 -24.29 21.67
CA LYS A 168 -8.09 -25.69 22.14
C LYS A 168 -8.86 -26.63 21.21
N LYS A 169 -9.88 -26.12 20.51
CA LYS A 169 -10.64 -26.90 19.54
C LYS A 169 -9.82 -27.02 18.25
N LYS A 170 -9.27 -28.20 17.97
CA LYS A 170 -8.58 -28.44 16.69
C LYS A 170 -9.59 -28.49 15.56
N LEU A 171 -9.35 -27.72 14.50
CA LEU A 171 -10.14 -27.74 13.28
C LEU A 171 -9.65 -28.90 12.41
N ASN A 172 -10.54 -29.81 12.03
CA ASN A 172 -10.19 -30.95 11.17
C ASN A 172 -10.63 -30.69 9.74
N PHE A 173 -9.69 -30.29 8.88
CA PHE A 173 -9.97 -30.05 7.47
C PHE A 173 -9.97 -31.29 6.60
N ASN A 174 -9.62 -32.46 7.14
CA ASN A 174 -9.61 -33.70 6.36
C ASN A 174 -11.05 -34.07 5.96
N SER A 175 -11.28 -34.23 4.66
CA SER A 175 -12.57 -34.71 4.13
C SER A 175 -12.36 -35.85 3.15
N ARG A 176 -13.38 -36.71 3.07
CA ARG A 176 -13.53 -37.76 2.05
C ARG A 176 -14.29 -37.29 0.80
N SER A 177 -14.60 -35.99 0.70
CA SER A 177 -15.41 -35.41 -0.37
C SER A 177 -14.56 -34.81 -1.49
N ASP A 178 -14.85 -35.19 -2.73
CA ASP A 178 -14.16 -34.73 -3.92
C ASP A 178 -14.63 -33.33 -4.35
N TYR A 179 -14.02 -32.31 -3.76
CA TYR A 179 -14.17 -30.94 -4.27
C TYR A 179 -13.18 -30.66 -5.39
N SER A 180 -13.64 -30.05 -6.48
CA SER A 180 -12.82 -29.72 -7.66
C SER A 180 -11.59 -28.86 -7.35
N TYR A 181 -11.66 -28.03 -6.30
CA TYR A 181 -10.52 -27.20 -5.89
C TYR A 181 -9.37 -28.01 -5.27
N ASN A 182 -9.59 -29.26 -4.87
CA ASN A 182 -8.58 -30.14 -4.28
C ASN A 182 -7.76 -30.92 -5.33
N CYS A 183 -8.21 -30.97 -6.59
CA CYS A 183 -7.50 -31.67 -7.67
C CYS A 183 -6.09 -31.09 -7.93
N ASN A 184 -5.24 -31.83 -8.65
CA ASN A 184 -3.94 -31.31 -9.08
C ASN A 184 -4.07 -30.03 -9.92
N PHE A 185 -3.04 -29.20 -9.88
CA PHE A 185 -2.91 -28.05 -10.77
C PHE A 185 -2.54 -28.49 -12.18
N THR A 186 -3.19 -27.87 -13.17
CA THR A 186 -2.92 -28.11 -14.59
C THR A 186 -1.87 -27.15 -15.12
N PHE A 187 -1.19 -27.54 -16.20
CA PHE A 187 -0.22 -26.69 -16.88
C PHE A 187 -0.83 -25.39 -17.42
N GLN A 188 -2.08 -25.45 -17.89
CA GLN A 188 -2.83 -24.28 -18.32
C GLN A 188 -3.10 -23.31 -17.15
N GLU A 189 -3.45 -23.82 -15.97
CA GLU A 189 -3.65 -23.00 -14.78
C GLU A 189 -2.35 -22.30 -14.36
N PHE A 190 -1.23 -23.04 -14.39
CA PHE A 190 0.11 -22.53 -14.11
C PHE A 190 0.51 -21.41 -15.09
N GLN A 191 0.43 -21.66 -16.40
CA GLN A 191 0.78 -20.66 -17.43
C GLN A 191 -0.13 -19.42 -17.37
N ALA A 192 -1.42 -19.61 -17.12
CA ALA A 192 -2.36 -18.49 -16.96
C ALA A 192 -2.02 -17.61 -15.74
N CYS A 193 -1.46 -18.20 -14.69
CA CYS A 193 -1.01 -17.46 -13.51
C CYS A 193 0.32 -16.76 -13.75
N LEU A 194 1.30 -17.46 -14.34
CA LEU A 194 2.66 -17.00 -14.63
C LEU A 194 2.66 -15.82 -15.61
N SER A 195 1.91 -15.91 -16.71
CA SER A 195 1.78 -14.83 -17.72
C SER A 195 1.24 -13.52 -17.15
N LYS A 196 0.41 -13.59 -16.10
CA LYS A 196 -0.21 -12.44 -15.44
C LYS A 196 0.64 -11.87 -14.31
N VAL A 197 1.88 -12.31 -14.12
CA VAL A 197 2.72 -11.81 -13.03
C VAL A 197 3.47 -10.55 -13.44
N HIS A 198 3.50 -9.55 -12.55
CA HIS A 198 4.29 -8.34 -12.74
C HIS A 198 5.70 -8.50 -12.16
N LYS A 199 6.67 -7.83 -12.79
CA LYS A 199 8.05 -7.78 -12.30
C LYS A 199 8.07 -7.19 -10.88
N SER A 200 8.45 -8.01 -9.91
CA SER A 200 8.55 -7.68 -8.49
C SER A 200 9.98 -7.88 -8.00
N SER A 201 10.31 -7.27 -6.86
CA SER A 201 11.55 -7.60 -6.14
C SER A 201 11.49 -9.04 -5.63
N PRO A 202 12.61 -9.78 -5.68
CA PRO A 202 12.69 -11.15 -5.20
C PRO A 202 12.66 -11.23 -3.66
N GLY A 203 12.37 -12.42 -3.13
CA GLY A 203 12.40 -12.74 -1.72
C GLY A 203 13.81 -13.13 -1.22
N PRO A 204 13.91 -13.82 -0.07
CA PRO A 204 15.18 -14.33 0.46
C PRO A 204 15.92 -15.27 -0.49
N ASP A 205 15.18 -15.98 -1.33
CA ASP A 205 15.67 -16.93 -2.34
C ASP A 205 16.30 -16.27 -3.57
N ASN A 206 16.19 -14.94 -3.72
CA ASN A 206 16.67 -14.18 -4.88
C ASN A 206 16.07 -14.62 -6.25
N ILE A 207 15.04 -15.47 -6.27
CA ILE A 207 14.34 -15.85 -7.49
C ILE A 207 13.43 -14.70 -7.92
N SER A 208 13.57 -14.27 -9.17
CA SER A 208 12.71 -13.25 -9.77
C SER A 208 11.68 -13.87 -10.72
N TYR A 209 10.54 -13.22 -10.89
CA TYR A 209 9.56 -13.64 -11.90
C TYR A 209 10.08 -13.63 -13.33
N ILE A 210 11.12 -12.83 -13.61
CA ILE A 210 11.76 -12.79 -14.93
C ILE A 210 12.47 -14.12 -15.19
N MET A 211 13.17 -14.67 -14.19
CA MET A 211 13.80 -16.00 -14.31
C MET A 211 12.73 -17.06 -14.62
N LEU A 212 11.61 -17.05 -13.88
CA LEU A 212 10.52 -18.02 -14.08
C LEU A 212 9.85 -17.91 -15.46
N LEU A 213 9.68 -16.69 -15.98
CA LEU A 213 9.09 -16.44 -17.30
C LEU A 213 9.98 -16.94 -18.45
N HIS A 214 11.30 -16.98 -18.25
CA HIS A 214 12.27 -17.40 -19.26
C HIS A 214 12.71 -18.87 -19.13
N LEU A 215 12.13 -19.63 -18.17
CA LEU A 215 12.32 -21.07 -18.10
C LEU A 215 11.74 -21.78 -19.32
N THR A 216 12.39 -22.85 -19.77
CA THR A 216 11.88 -23.73 -20.83
C THR A 216 10.56 -24.38 -20.42
N THR A 217 9.73 -24.78 -21.38
CA THR A 217 8.46 -25.49 -21.12
C THR A 217 8.66 -26.72 -20.25
N GLU A 218 9.73 -27.49 -20.48
CA GLU A 218 10.09 -28.65 -19.66
C GLU A 218 10.41 -28.26 -18.22
N SER A 219 11.21 -27.21 -18.00
CA SER A 219 11.52 -26.69 -16.67
C SER A 219 10.26 -26.18 -15.94
N GLN A 220 9.33 -25.56 -16.67
CA GLN A 220 8.04 -25.14 -16.13
C GLN A 220 7.16 -26.33 -15.73
N THR A 221 7.15 -27.40 -16.53
CA THR A 221 6.45 -28.65 -16.20
C THR A 221 7.03 -29.31 -14.94
N ASN A 222 8.36 -29.33 -14.81
CA ASN A 222 9.03 -29.81 -13.60
C ASN A 222 8.68 -28.97 -12.37
N LEU A 223 8.58 -27.64 -12.53
CA LEU A 223 8.14 -26.76 -11.45
C LEU A 223 6.67 -27.01 -11.06
N LEU A 224 5.79 -27.24 -12.04
CA LEU A 224 4.41 -27.63 -11.79
C LEU A 224 4.32 -28.96 -11.04
N TYR A 225 5.16 -29.93 -11.41
CA TYR A 225 5.24 -31.21 -10.71
C TYR A 225 5.61 -30.99 -9.23
N LEU A 226 6.60 -30.15 -8.93
CA LEU A 226 6.94 -29.76 -7.55
C LEU A 226 5.74 -29.10 -6.83
N PHE A 227 5.00 -28.21 -7.49
CA PHE A 227 3.80 -27.59 -6.90
C PHE A 227 2.70 -28.60 -6.58
N ASN A 228 2.49 -29.59 -7.46
CA ASN A 228 1.53 -30.67 -7.21
C ASN A 228 1.99 -31.60 -6.09
N ARG A 229 3.30 -31.86 -5.95
CA ARG A 229 3.84 -32.57 -4.78
C ARG A 229 3.56 -31.82 -3.49
N ILE A 230 3.89 -30.53 -3.42
CA ILE A 230 3.60 -29.66 -2.26
C ILE A 230 2.11 -29.68 -1.91
N TRP A 231 1.25 -29.64 -2.93
CA TRP A 231 -0.21 -29.65 -2.76
C TRP A 231 -0.75 -30.97 -2.20
N ASN A 232 -0.26 -32.10 -2.70
CA ASN A 232 -0.76 -33.43 -2.33
C ASN A 232 -0.15 -33.95 -1.03
N GLU A 233 1.15 -33.71 -0.82
CA GLU A 233 1.85 -34.07 0.41
C GLU A 233 1.52 -33.13 1.57
N GLN A 234 0.80 -32.04 1.30
CA GLN A 234 0.36 -31.05 2.29
C GLN A 234 1.52 -30.45 3.11
N CYS A 235 2.72 -30.45 2.54
CA CYS A 235 3.95 -30.02 3.20
C CYS A 235 4.37 -28.65 2.67
N PHE A 236 4.36 -27.64 3.55
CA PHE A 236 4.76 -26.27 3.19
C PHE A 236 6.27 -26.09 3.39
N PRO A 237 7.03 -25.65 2.36
CA PRO A 237 8.47 -25.50 2.45
C PRO A 237 8.90 -24.54 3.57
N SER A 238 9.87 -24.95 4.38
CA SER A 238 10.40 -24.15 5.50
C SER A 238 11.05 -22.86 5.01
N SER A 239 11.76 -22.89 3.88
CA SER A 239 12.35 -21.71 3.23
C SER A 239 11.32 -20.63 2.86
N TRP A 240 10.06 -21.00 2.64
CA TRP A 240 8.98 -20.06 2.30
C TRP A 240 8.33 -19.41 3.53
N GLN A 241 8.66 -19.86 4.73
CA GLN A 241 8.24 -19.24 5.99
C GLN A 241 9.10 -18.01 6.35
N GLU A 242 10.20 -17.78 5.61
CA GLU A 242 11.06 -16.62 5.77
C GLU A 242 10.64 -15.44 4.87
N ALA A 243 10.68 -14.23 5.42
CA ALA A 243 10.38 -13.01 4.67
C ALA A 243 11.39 -11.88 4.94
N ILE A 244 11.68 -11.09 3.91
CA ILE A 244 12.43 -9.84 4.05
C ILE A 244 11.45 -8.67 4.08
N ILE A 245 11.39 -7.94 5.18
CA ILE A 245 10.55 -6.75 5.33
C ILE A 245 11.30 -5.51 4.82
N ILE A 246 10.67 -4.79 3.90
CA ILE A 246 11.11 -3.46 3.45
C ILE A 246 10.20 -2.41 4.09
N PRO A 247 10.73 -1.57 5.01
CA PRO A 247 9.94 -0.54 5.65
C PRO A 247 9.71 0.64 4.69
N ILE A 248 8.45 0.96 4.42
CA ILE A 248 8.07 2.12 3.59
C ILE A 248 7.42 3.20 4.46
N PRO A 249 7.92 4.45 4.48
CA PRO A 249 7.35 5.50 5.30
C PRO A 249 5.92 5.85 4.88
N LYS A 250 5.04 6.06 5.87
CA LYS A 250 3.68 6.56 5.63
C LYS A 250 3.76 8.02 5.14
N PRO A 251 3.07 8.38 4.04
CA PRO A 251 3.11 9.72 3.49
C PRO A 251 2.73 10.79 4.52
N GLY A 252 3.55 11.85 4.64
CA GLY A 252 3.26 13.00 5.50
C GLY A 252 3.38 12.74 7.01
N LYS A 253 3.89 11.58 7.43
CA LYS A 253 4.16 11.27 8.83
C LYS A 253 5.64 11.44 9.16
N ASP A 254 5.91 11.61 10.45
CA ASP A 254 7.28 11.70 10.97
C ASP A 254 8.05 10.40 10.69
N ILE A 255 9.20 10.55 10.04
CA ILE A 255 10.10 9.49 9.59
C ILE A 255 10.94 8.98 10.77
N THR A 256 11.09 9.74 11.85
CA THR A 256 11.90 9.32 13.01
C THR A 256 11.19 8.28 13.89
N ASN A 257 9.86 8.11 13.73
CA ASN A 257 9.07 7.18 14.53
C ASN A 257 8.90 5.81 13.82
N PRO A 258 9.29 4.68 14.43
CA PRO A 258 9.20 3.35 13.82
C PRO A 258 7.77 2.88 13.52
N LEU A 259 6.73 3.40 14.21
CA LEU A 259 5.33 3.07 13.96
C LEU A 259 4.77 3.68 12.66
N ASN A 260 5.48 4.65 12.10
CA ASN A 260 5.08 5.35 10.89
C ASN A 260 5.54 4.64 9.60
N TYR A 261 6.06 3.42 9.70
CA TYR A 261 6.42 2.61 8.55
C TYR A 261 5.36 1.56 8.23
N ARG A 262 5.24 1.21 6.94
CA ARG A 262 4.49 0.05 6.46
C ARG A 262 5.48 -1.10 6.22
N PRO A 263 5.27 -2.28 6.81
CA PRO A 263 6.13 -3.43 6.59
C PRO A 263 5.74 -4.15 5.29
N ILE A 264 6.49 -3.99 4.20
CA ILE A 264 6.25 -4.79 2.99
C ILE A 264 7.07 -6.07 3.04
N ALA A 265 6.40 -7.23 3.10
CA ALA A 265 7.04 -8.53 3.12
C ALA A 265 7.39 -9.00 1.69
N LEU A 266 8.69 -9.24 1.47
CA LEU A 266 9.21 -9.93 0.29
C LEU A 266 9.35 -11.42 0.64
N THR A 267 8.38 -12.22 0.20
CA THR A 267 8.43 -13.70 0.20
C THR A 267 8.91 -14.23 -1.16
N SER A 268 9.30 -15.51 -1.19
CA SER A 268 9.71 -16.22 -2.40
C SER A 268 8.75 -16.01 -3.57
N CYS A 269 9.29 -15.74 -4.76
CA CYS A 269 8.50 -15.64 -5.99
C CYS A 269 7.84 -16.97 -6.38
N LEU A 270 8.47 -18.11 -6.05
CA LEU A 270 7.89 -19.44 -6.23
C LEU A 270 6.66 -19.62 -5.35
N CYS A 271 6.80 -19.29 -4.06
CA CYS A 271 5.68 -19.32 -3.10
C CYS A 271 4.51 -18.46 -3.59
N LYS A 272 4.77 -17.22 -3.98
CA LYS A 272 3.75 -16.30 -4.49
C LYS A 272 3.04 -16.78 -5.76
N LEU A 273 3.74 -17.55 -6.61
CA LEU A 273 3.12 -18.13 -7.81
C LEU A 273 2.12 -19.22 -7.43
N LEU A 274 2.49 -20.11 -6.50
CA LEU A 274 1.58 -21.12 -5.96
C LEU A 274 0.40 -20.48 -5.21
N GLU A 275 0.68 -19.49 -4.34
CA GLU A 275 -0.36 -18.70 -3.67
C GLU A 275 -1.38 -18.13 -4.67
N LYS A 276 -0.93 -17.66 -5.84
CA LYS A 276 -1.81 -17.08 -6.86
C LYS A 276 -2.73 -18.13 -7.48
N MET A 277 -2.24 -19.34 -7.74
CA MET A 277 -3.04 -20.46 -8.24
C MET A 277 -4.10 -20.86 -7.22
N ILE A 278 -3.69 -21.03 -5.96
CA ILE A 278 -4.59 -21.36 -4.84
C ILE A 278 -5.63 -20.26 -4.62
N ASN A 279 -5.22 -19.00 -4.65
CA ASN A 279 -6.12 -17.87 -4.47
C ASN A 279 -7.18 -17.80 -5.58
N ARG A 280 -6.85 -18.19 -6.81
CA ARG A 280 -7.82 -18.28 -7.91
C ARG A 280 -8.91 -19.31 -7.61
N ARG A 281 -8.55 -20.47 -7.06
CA ARG A 281 -9.50 -21.50 -6.63
C ARG A 281 -10.34 -21.05 -5.44
N LEU A 282 -9.71 -20.47 -4.42
CA LEU A 282 -10.39 -19.93 -3.23
C LEU A 282 -11.41 -18.86 -3.61
N THR A 283 -11.01 -17.86 -4.38
CA THR A 283 -11.92 -16.78 -4.82
C THR A 283 -13.08 -17.32 -5.66
N HIS A 284 -12.84 -18.28 -6.55
CA HIS A 284 -13.93 -18.92 -7.30
C HIS A 284 -14.94 -19.60 -6.36
N PHE A 285 -14.47 -20.33 -5.34
CA PHE A 285 -15.34 -20.95 -4.34
C PHE A 285 -16.15 -19.91 -3.54
N LEU A 286 -15.49 -18.87 -3.04
CA LEU A 286 -16.13 -17.83 -2.22
C LEU A 286 -17.23 -17.07 -2.99
N GLU A 287 -16.98 -16.74 -4.25
CA GLU A 287 -17.95 -16.06 -5.11
C GLU A 287 -19.10 -17.00 -5.51
N THR A 288 -18.81 -18.25 -5.87
CA THR A 288 -19.85 -19.23 -6.27
C THR A 288 -20.81 -19.55 -5.12
N LYS A 289 -20.31 -19.55 -3.88
CA LYS A 289 -21.12 -19.78 -2.68
C LYS A 289 -21.71 -18.51 -2.08
N ASN A 290 -21.51 -17.33 -2.70
CA ASN A 290 -21.97 -16.02 -2.20
C ASN A 290 -21.56 -15.75 -0.74
N LEU A 291 -20.37 -16.19 -0.33
CA LEU A 291 -19.88 -16.01 1.04
C LEU A 291 -19.40 -14.57 1.31
N LEU A 292 -19.07 -13.83 0.25
CA LEU A 292 -18.71 -12.42 0.34
C LEU A 292 -19.94 -11.53 0.15
N SER A 293 -20.17 -10.63 1.10
CA SER A 293 -21.29 -9.70 1.08
C SER A 293 -21.26 -8.85 -0.20
N PRO A 294 -22.42 -8.55 -0.82
CA PRO A 294 -22.47 -7.67 -1.99
C PRO A 294 -21.97 -6.25 -1.70
N PHE A 295 -21.89 -5.85 -0.42
CA PHE A 295 -21.41 -4.53 0.01
C PHE A 295 -19.92 -4.47 0.35
N GLN A 296 -19.21 -5.60 0.23
CA GLN A 296 -17.74 -5.64 0.25
C GLN A 296 -17.22 -5.50 -1.18
N SER A 297 -16.53 -4.41 -1.47
CA SER A 297 -15.98 -4.12 -2.82
C SER A 297 -14.45 -4.18 -2.88
N GLY A 298 -13.77 -4.31 -1.73
CA GLY A 298 -12.31 -4.35 -1.64
C GLY A 298 -11.69 -5.58 -2.30
N PHE A 299 -10.68 -5.37 -3.17
CA PHE A 299 -9.93 -6.40 -3.91
C PHE A 299 -10.75 -7.53 -4.56
N ARG A 300 -12.02 -7.29 -4.91
CA ARG A 300 -12.86 -8.24 -5.65
C ARG A 300 -12.81 -7.95 -7.15
N LYS A 301 -12.88 -9.01 -7.95
CA LYS A 301 -12.85 -8.89 -9.42
C LYS A 301 -14.12 -8.19 -9.90
N GLY A 302 -13.96 -7.16 -10.75
CA GLY A 302 -15.08 -6.39 -11.29
C GLY A 302 -15.69 -5.38 -10.32
N ARG A 303 -15.11 -5.22 -9.11
CA ARG A 303 -15.48 -4.18 -8.14
C ARG A 303 -14.36 -3.15 -8.01
N SER A 304 -14.72 -1.95 -7.59
CA SER A 304 -13.79 -0.83 -7.39
C SER A 304 -14.20 0.03 -6.20
N THR A 305 -13.34 0.97 -5.80
CA THR A 305 -13.69 1.97 -4.78
C THR A 305 -14.91 2.80 -5.17
N LEU A 306 -15.12 2.98 -6.48
CA LEU A 306 -16.19 3.78 -7.03
C LEU A 306 -17.58 3.18 -6.75
N ASP A 307 -17.69 1.86 -6.61
CA ASP A 307 -18.98 1.21 -6.30
C ASP A 307 -19.51 1.68 -4.94
N ASN A 308 -18.65 1.64 -3.90
CA ASN A 308 -19.02 2.08 -2.56
C ASN A 308 -19.26 3.60 -2.49
N ILE A 309 -18.44 4.38 -3.20
CA ILE A 309 -18.57 5.85 -3.27
C ILE A 309 -19.91 6.23 -3.91
N LEU A 310 -20.25 5.66 -5.07
CA LEU A 310 -21.52 5.96 -5.76
C LEU A 310 -22.74 5.47 -4.99
N ALA A 311 -22.64 4.30 -4.36
CA ALA A 311 -23.75 3.76 -3.58
C ALA A 311 -24.05 4.67 -2.36
N LEU A 312 -23.02 5.08 -1.62
CA LEU A 312 -23.16 6.05 -0.53
C LEU A 312 -23.69 7.40 -1.00
N GLU A 313 -23.14 7.94 -2.10
CA GLU A 313 -23.60 9.20 -2.68
C GLU A 313 -25.10 9.13 -3.05
N THR A 314 -25.52 8.02 -3.65
CA THR A 314 -26.91 7.80 -4.05
C THR A 314 -27.83 7.78 -2.82
N ASP A 315 -27.46 7.06 -1.77
CA ASP A 315 -28.22 7.03 -0.52
C ASP A 315 -28.31 8.41 0.17
N ILE A 316 -27.23 9.20 0.14
CA ILE A 316 -27.24 10.60 0.64
C ILE A 316 -28.19 11.46 -0.19
N ARG A 317 -28.14 11.37 -1.52
CA ARG A 317 -29.03 12.13 -2.42
C ARG A 317 -30.50 11.75 -2.20
N LEU A 318 -30.79 10.46 -2.03
CA LEU A 318 -32.14 9.97 -1.73
C LEU A 318 -32.64 10.50 -0.37
N ALA A 319 -31.79 10.52 0.65
CA ALA A 319 -32.14 11.10 1.95
C ALA A 319 -32.48 12.60 1.82
N PHE A 320 -31.73 13.35 1.02
CA PHE A 320 -32.03 14.76 0.74
C PHE A 320 -33.36 14.96 0.03
N LEU A 321 -33.65 14.16 -1.01
CA LEU A 321 -34.92 14.23 -1.75
C LEU A 321 -36.11 13.94 -0.84
N GLN A 322 -35.96 12.96 0.06
CA GLN A 322 -36.99 12.59 1.04
C GLN A 322 -37.04 13.51 2.26
N ARG A 323 -36.23 14.57 2.30
CA ARG A 323 -36.09 15.48 3.47
C ARG A 323 -35.82 14.72 4.77
N LYS A 324 -35.01 13.67 4.72
CA LYS A 324 -34.56 12.88 5.87
C LYS A 324 -33.15 13.29 6.30
N HIS A 325 -32.78 12.86 7.51
CA HIS A 325 -31.41 12.91 7.99
C HIS A 325 -30.70 11.62 7.57
N LEU A 326 -29.45 11.72 7.14
CA LEU A 326 -28.56 10.57 7.00
C LEU A 326 -27.32 10.82 7.85
N VAL A 327 -27.05 9.93 8.78
CA VAL A 327 -25.84 10.00 9.62
C VAL A 327 -24.96 8.81 9.26
N ALA A 328 -23.74 9.11 8.80
CA ALA A 328 -22.74 8.12 8.41
C ALA A 328 -21.57 8.13 9.39
N ILE A 329 -21.04 6.95 9.70
CA ILE A 329 -19.92 6.73 10.61
C ILE A 329 -18.85 5.96 9.86
N TYR A 330 -17.62 6.46 9.95
CA TYR A 330 -16.45 5.91 9.26
C TYR A 330 -15.48 5.40 10.31
N PHE A 331 -15.18 4.10 10.27
CA PHE A 331 -14.31 3.45 11.24
C PHE A 331 -12.90 3.27 10.68
N ASP A 332 -11.88 3.44 11.52
CA ASP A 332 -10.48 3.11 11.22
C ASP A 332 -10.06 1.91 12.07
N ILE A 333 -9.67 0.81 11.41
CA ILE A 333 -9.17 -0.39 12.10
C ILE A 333 -7.66 -0.27 12.27
N GLU A 334 -7.19 -0.39 13.51
CA GLU A 334 -5.78 -0.24 13.80
C GLU A 334 -4.97 -1.46 13.38
N LYS A 335 -4.02 -1.24 12.47
CA LYS A 335 -3.02 -2.24 12.05
C LYS A 335 -3.69 -3.56 11.65
N ALA A 336 -4.78 -3.48 10.89
CA ALA A 336 -5.70 -4.60 10.64
C ALA A 336 -4.99 -5.88 10.16
N TYR A 337 -4.08 -5.76 9.18
CA TYR A 337 -3.30 -6.88 8.65
C TYR A 337 -2.36 -7.51 9.70
N ASP A 338 -1.76 -6.69 10.57
CA ASP A 338 -0.74 -7.14 11.53
C ASP A 338 -1.36 -7.81 12.77
N ARG A 339 -2.66 -7.55 13.03
CA ARG A 339 -3.40 -8.06 14.20
C ARG A 339 -4.48 -9.09 13.87
N THR A 340 -4.62 -9.46 12.59
CA THR A 340 -5.65 -10.42 12.19
C THR A 340 -5.44 -11.77 12.89
N TRP A 341 -6.45 -12.24 13.62
CA TRP A 341 -6.39 -13.49 14.36
C TRP A 341 -6.39 -14.70 13.41
N ARG A 342 -5.27 -15.43 13.35
CA ARG A 342 -5.07 -16.52 12.38
C ARG A 342 -6.03 -17.69 12.55
N TYR A 343 -6.22 -18.15 13.79
CA TYR A 343 -7.19 -19.22 14.07
C TYR A 343 -8.61 -18.78 13.70
N GLY A 344 -8.94 -17.49 13.90
CA GLY A 344 -10.21 -16.91 13.48
C GLY A 344 -10.46 -17.01 11.97
N ILE A 345 -9.42 -16.89 11.14
CA ILE A 345 -9.53 -17.11 9.68
C ILE A 345 -9.81 -18.58 9.38
N LEU A 346 -9.07 -19.49 10.02
CA LEU A 346 -9.23 -20.93 9.81
C LEU A 346 -10.62 -21.40 10.25
N LYS A 347 -11.14 -20.88 11.36
CA LYS A 347 -12.49 -21.15 11.83
C LYS A 347 -13.52 -20.71 10.79
N ASP A 348 -13.40 -19.50 10.24
CA ASP A 348 -14.34 -19.00 9.23
C ASP A 348 -14.31 -19.84 7.94
N LEU A 349 -13.13 -20.34 7.53
CA LEU A 349 -13.00 -21.28 6.42
C LEU A 349 -13.65 -22.64 6.74
N TYR A 350 -13.48 -23.12 7.96
CA TYR A 350 -14.09 -24.36 8.45
C TYR A 350 -15.62 -24.26 8.47
N ASP A 351 -16.15 -23.15 8.98
CA ASP A 351 -17.59 -22.87 9.07
C ASP A 351 -18.20 -22.66 7.67
N SER A 352 -17.40 -22.18 6.71
CA SER A 352 -17.76 -22.08 5.27
C SER A 352 -17.73 -23.42 4.51
N ASN A 353 -17.55 -24.54 5.22
CA ASN A 353 -17.47 -25.89 4.67
C ASN A 353 -16.33 -26.15 3.67
N LEU A 354 -15.21 -25.43 3.79
CA LEU A 354 -13.97 -25.76 3.06
C LEU A 354 -13.27 -26.94 3.70
N ARG A 355 -12.90 -27.95 2.91
CA ARG A 355 -12.21 -29.16 3.39
C ARG A 355 -11.20 -29.66 2.34
N GLY A 356 -10.18 -30.39 2.78
CA GLY A 356 -9.11 -30.96 1.94
C GLY A 356 -7.87 -30.07 1.84
N ASN A 357 -7.14 -30.18 0.73
CA ASN A 357 -5.81 -29.59 0.54
C ASN A 357 -5.80 -28.06 0.65
N LEU A 358 -6.86 -27.39 0.20
CA LEU A 358 -6.91 -25.92 0.19
C LEU A 358 -6.83 -25.29 1.58
N PRO A 359 -7.73 -25.60 2.54
CA PRO A 359 -7.63 -25.06 3.89
C PRO A 359 -6.39 -25.57 4.66
N ILE A 360 -5.90 -26.79 4.38
CA ILE A 360 -4.67 -27.32 5.00
C ILE A 360 -3.45 -26.52 4.53
N PHE A 361 -3.38 -26.18 3.25
CA PHE A 361 -2.35 -25.28 2.73
C PHE A 361 -2.42 -23.91 3.41
N ILE A 362 -3.62 -23.34 3.59
CA ILE A 362 -3.80 -22.04 4.27
C ILE A 362 -3.36 -22.13 5.73
N GLU A 363 -3.69 -23.21 6.44
CA GLU A 363 -3.23 -23.46 7.80
C GLU A 363 -1.70 -23.44 7.87
N ASN A 364 -1.03 -24.22 7.02
CA ASN A 364 0.42 -24.26 6.96
C ASN A 364 1.05 -22.93 6.52
N PHE A 365 0.39 -22.20 5.61
CA PHE A 365 0.80 -20.87 5.17
C PHE A 365 0.71 -19.83 6.31
N LEU A 366 -0.26 -19.94 7.21
CA LEU A 366 -0.45 -19.02 8.35
C LEU A 366 0.37 -19.41 9.59
N ARG A 367 1.09 -20.54 9.59
CA ARG A 367 1.99 -20.91 10.69
C ARG A 367 3.08 -19.86 10.94
N LEU A 368 3.72 -19.97 12.11
CA LEU A 368 4.74 -19.04 12.58
C LEU A 368 5.77 -18.73 11.50
N ARG A 369 5.97 -17.44 11.23
CA ARG A 369 6.92 -16.94 10.23
C ARG A 369 8.08 -16.24 10.89
N LYS A 370 9.24 -16.36 10.24
CA LYS A 370 10.45 -15.62 10.59
C LYS A 370 10.61 -14.48 9.60
N PHE A 371 10.99 -13.31 10.08
CA PHE A 371 11.29 -12.19 9.21
C PHE A 371 12.55 -11.44 9.63
N ARG A 372 13.14 -10.73 8.67
CA ARG A 372 14.21 -9.75 8.90
C ARG A 372 13.86 -8.45 8.17
N VAL A 373 14.19 -7.32 8.77
CA VAL A 373 14.05 -6.00 8.16
C VAL A 373 15.33 -5.68 7.38
N ARG A 374 15.18 -5.30 6.11
CA ARG A 374 16.31 -4.83 5.29
C ARG A 374 16.30 -3.31 5.18
N LEU A 375 17.42 -2.70 5.54
CA LEU A 375 17.66 -1.28 5.36
C LEU A 375 18.96 -1.07 4.58
N ALA A 376 18.85 -0.56 3.35
CA ALA A 376 19.97 -0.44 2.42
C ALA A 376 20.72 -1.79 2.26
N SER A 377 21.98 -1.86 2.68
CA SER A 377 22.81 -3.07 2.65
C SER A 377 22.72 -3.93 3.91
N GLU A 378 22.12 -3.41 4.98
CA GLU A 378 22.10 -4.07 6.29
C GLU A 378 20.79 -4.82 6.53
N MET A 379 20.90 -5.91 7.29
CA MET A 379 19.79 -6.76 7.70
C MET A 379 19.68 -6.74 9.24
N SER A 380 18.44 -6.75 9.73
CA SER A 380 18.18 -7.01 11.15
C SER A 380 18.46 -8.47 11.52
N ASP A 381 18.46 -8.73 12.81
CA ASP A 381 18.36 -10.09 13.33
C ASP A 381 16.99 -10.72 12.98
N TYR A 382 16.83 -12.03 13.19
CA TYR A 382 15.55 -12.71 12.93
C TYR A 382 14.54 -12.39 14.03
N PHE A 383 13.31 -12.09 13.62
CA PHE A 383 12.17 -11.90 14.51
C PHE A 383 11.02 -12.83 14.11
N LEU A 384 10.17 -13.16 15.07
CA LEU A 384 8.98 -13.98 14.86
C LEU A 384 7.76 -13.10 14.66
N GLN A 385 6.91 -13.51 13.72
CA GLN A 385 5.58 -12.95 13.53
C GLN A 385 4.55 -13.92 14.12
N GLU A 386 4.02 -13.60 15.30
CA GLU A 386 3.01 -14.43 15.98
C GLU A 386 1.62 -14.34 15.34
N GLU A 387 1.13 -13.12 15.09
CA GLU A 387 -0.20 -12.88 14.53
C GLU A 387 -0.17 -12.07 13.23
N GLY A 388 -1.35 -11.93 12.63
CA GLY A 388 -1.53 -11.20 11.39
C GLY A 388 -1.18 -12.01 10.15
N VAL A 389 -1.39 -11.38 9.01
CA VAL A 389 -1.16 -11.94 7.68
C VAL A 389 -0.08 -11.13 6.95
N PRO A 390 0.79 -11.77 6.14
CA PRO A 390 1.91 -11.08 5.51
C PRO A 390 1.45 -10.04 4.47
N GLN A 391 1.84 -8.78 4.67
CA GLN A 391 1.59 -7.69 3.73
C GLN A 391 2.44 -7.87 2.46
N GLY A 392 1.79 -8.07 1.30
CA GLY A 392 2.47 -8.30 0.02
C GLY A 392 2.28 -9.72 -0.55
N SER A 393 1.53 -10.58 0.15
CA SER A 393 0.99 -11.84 -0.35
C SER A 393 -0.41 -11.63 -0.93
N ILE A 394 -0.70 -12.29 -2.06
CA ILE A 394 -2.01 -12.18 -2.71
C ILE A 394 -3.09 -12.98 -1.95
N LEU A 395 -2.71 -14.12 -1.39
CA LEU A 395 -3.61 -14.97 -0.61
C LEU A 395 -4.01 -14.27 0.70
N SER A 396 -3.06 -13.59 1.34
CA SER A 396 -3.30 -12.84 2.59
C SER A 396 -4.39 -11.78 2.47
N VAL A 397 -4.49 -11.12 1.31
CA VAL A 397 -5.54 -10.13 1.04
C VAL A 397 -6.92 -10.78 1.02
N THR A 398 -7.08 -11.92 0.36
CA THR A 398 -8.35 -12.66 0.31
C THR A 398 -8.74 -13.20 1.67
N LEU A 399 -7.79 -13.74 2.44
CA LEU A 399 -8.02 -14.23 3.79
C LEU A 399 -8.46 -13.11 4.74
N PHE A 400 -7.83 -11.94 4.63
CA PHE A 400 -8.24 -10.76 5.38
C PHE A 400 -9.66 -10.32 5.03
N ILE A 401 -9.99 -10.26 3.73
CA ILE A 401 -11.34 -9.92 3.26
C ILE A 401 -12.38 -10.87 3.81
N LEU A 402 -12.12 -12.18 3.75
CA LEU A 402 -13.00 -13.20 4.29
C LEU A 402 -13.26 -12.97 5.78
N LYS A 403 -12.21 -12.65 6.54
CA LYS A 403 -12.34 -12.43 7.99
C LYS A 403 -13.17 -11.19 8.31
N ILE A 404 -12.87 -10.06 7.68
CA ILE A 404 -13.53 -8.79 7.96
C ILE A 404 -14.98 -8.76 7.44
N ASN A 405 -15.29 -9.52 6.37
CA ASN A 405 -16.61 -9.55 5.75
C ASN A 405 -17.75 -9.85 6.74
N ASN A 406 -17.48 -10.67 7.75
CA ASN A 406 -18.44 -11.06 8.78
C ASN A 406 -18.94 -9.89 9.65
N VAL A 407 -18.27 -8.73 9.66
CA VAL A 407 -18.71 -7.52 10.37
C VAL A 407 -20.05 -7.00 9.84
N LEU A 408 -20.29 -7.13 8.53
CA LEU A 408 -21.52 -6.65 7.89
C LEU A 408 -22.75 -7.44 8.35
N ASN A 409 -22.57 -8.70 8.76
CA ASN A 409 -23.65 -9.56 9.26
C ASN A 409 -24.09 -9.17 10.68
N GLN A 410 -23.32 -8.33 11.38
CA GLN A 410 -23.64 -7.85 12.74
C GLN A 410 -24.50 -6.57 12.73
N LEU A 411 -24.69 -5.99 11.55
CA LEU A 411 -25.43 -4.74 11.40
C LEU A 411 -26.93 -5.01 11.52
N PRO A 412 -27.67 -4.18 12.29
CA PRO A 412 -29.13 -4.21 12.28
C PRO A 412 -29.69 -3.99 10.88
N LEU A 413 -30.86 -4.56 10.57
CA LEU A 413 -31.52 -4.44 9.26
C LEU A 413 -31.79 -2.97 8.84
N SER A 414 -31.91 -2.07 9.81
CA SER A 414 -32.13 -0.64 9.56
C SER A 414 -30.86 0.12 9.14
N ILE A 415 -29.69 -0.52 9.24
CA ILE A 415 -28.39 0.09 8.97
C ILE A 415 -27.77 -0.54 7.74
N LYS A 416 -27.31 0.33 6.84
CA LYS A 416 -26.53 -0.08 5.69
C LYS A 416 -25.05 0.09 6.00
N GLY A 417 -24.23 -0.84 5.51
CA GLY A 417 -22.79 -0.81 5.64
C GLY A 417 -22.10 -1.03 4.30
N TYR A 418 -21.09 -0.21 4.00
CA TYR A 418 -20.17 -0.41 2.90
C TYR A 418 -18.79 -0.72 3.45
N LEU A 419 -18.17 -1.75 2.89
CA LEU A 419 -16.85 -2.20 3.28
C LEU A 419 -15.92 -2.19 2.08
N TYR A 420 -14.74 -1.62 2.25
CA TYR A 420 -13.66 -1.72 1.28
C TYR A 420 -12.40 -2.14 2.03
N VAL A 421 -12.15 -3.45 2.08
CA VAL A 421 -11.03 -4.01 2.86
C VAL A 421 -11.20 -3.66 4.34
N ASP A 422 -10.39 -2.76 4.89
CA ASP A 422 -10.42 -2.26 6.27
C ASP A 422 -11.24 -0.97 6.44
N ASP A 423 -11.57 -0.27 5.35
CA ASP A 423 -12.41 0.94 5.38
C ASP A 423 -13.90 0.56 5.51
N LEU A 424 -14.43 0.63 6.73
CA LEU A 424 -15.84 0.38 7.04
C LEU A 424 -16.61 1.70 7.20
N CYS A 425 -17.70 1.85 6.45
CA CYS A 425 -18.66 2.93 6.58
C CYS A 425 -20.04 2.36 6.87
N ILE A 426 -20.69 2.80 7.94
CA ILE A 426 -22.10 2.48 8.20
C ILE A 426 -22.94 3.74 8.22
N PHE A 427 -24.21 3.64 7.89
CA PHE A 427 -25.11 4.78 7.95
C PHE A 427 -26.56 4.38 8.19
N CYS A 428 -27.31 5.32 8.74
CA CYS A 428 -28.73 5.20 8.98
C CYS A 428 -29.45 6.44 8.41
N THR A 429 -30.62 6.22 7.82
CA THR A 429 -31.47 7.27 7.25
C THR A 429 -32.81 7.30 7.96
N GLY A 430 -33.25 8.48 8.41
CA GLY A 430 -34.50 8.60 9.17
C GLY A 430 -34.99 10.04 9.29
N MET A 431 -36.25 10.20 9.73
CA MET A 431 -36.82 11.52 10.01
C MET A 431 -36.53 12.00 11.43
N ASN A 432 -36.45 11.06 12.39
CA ASN A 432 -36.26 11.34 13.81
C ASN A 432 -34.82 11.01 14.23
N MET A 433 -34.11 12.02 14.74
CA MET A 433 -32.72 11.89 15.15
C MET A 433 -32.53 10.92 16.32
N ASN A 434 -33.47 10.87 17.28
CA ASN A 434 -33.37 9.98 18.43
C ASN A 434 -33.43 8.50 18.01
N CYS A 435 -34.23 8.20 16.98
CA CYS A 435 -34.30 6.84 16.42
C CYS A 435 -33.00 6.47 15.71
N ILE A 436 -32.47 7.40 14.89
CA ILE A 436 -31.18 7.23 14.20
C ILE A 436 -30.06 7.00 15.22
N GLN A 437 -30.00 7.80 16.28
CA GLN A 437 -29.01 7.68 17.35
C GLN A 437 -29.07 6.30 17.99
N ARG A 438 -30.25 5.84 18.41
CA ARG A 438 -30.41 4.51 19.03
C ARG A 438 -29.96 3.40 18.09
N GLN A 439 -30.40 3.43 16.83
CA GLN A 439 -30.03 2.40 15.85
C GLN A 439 -28.52 2.39 15.58
N LEU A 440 -27.93 3.56 15.37
CA LEU A 440 -26.49 3.69 15.14
C LEU A 440 -25.68 3.25 16.36
N GLN A 441 -26.09 3.62 17.57
CA GLN A 441 -25.42 3.19 18.79
C GLN A 441 -25.50 1.68 18.97
N THR A 442 -26.63 1.04 18.67
CA THR A 442 -26.74 -0.43 18.65
C THR A 442 -25.77 -1.04 17.64
N ALA A 443 -25.66 -0.49 16.43
CA ALA A 443 -24.69 -0.99 15.46
C ALA A 443 -23.24 -0.79 15.92
N ILE A 444 -22.90 0.36 16.50
CA ILE A 444 -21.57 0.62 17.06
C ILE A 444 -21.24 -0.42 18.12
N ASN A 445 -22.18 -0.70 19.03
CA ASN A 445 -21.99 -1.69 20.10
C ASN A 445 -21.79 -3.10 19.52
N ASN A 446 -22.59 -3.50 18.53
CA ASN A 446 -22.45 -4.80 17.85
C ASN A 446 -21.10 -4.93 17.13
N ILE A 447 -20.65 -3.88 16.43
CA ILE A 447 -19.37 -3.85 15.74
C ILE A 447 -18.22 -3.90 16.74
N SER A 448 -18.32 -3.18 17.86
CA SER A 448 -17.30 -3.22 18.92
C SER A 448 -17.20 -4.60 19.53
N GLN A 449 -18.32 -5.20 19.93
CA GLN A 449 -18.36 -6.56 20.48
C GLN A 449 -17.81 -7.59 19.47
N TRP A 450 -18.17 -7.46 18.20
CA TRP A 450 -17.62 -8.31 17.15
C TRP A 450 -16.12 -8.11 16.97
N SER A 451 -15.63 -6.87 17.04
CA SER A 451 -14.21 -6.53 16.95
C SER A 451 -13.44 -7.19 18.10
N ASP A 452 -13.96 -7.07 19.33
CA ASP A 452 -13.36 -7.65 20.53
C ASP A 452 -13.33 -9.18 20.44
N ASN A 453 -14.39 -9.82 19.92
CA ASN A 453 -14.47 -11.28 19.75
C ASN A 453 -13.57 -11.83 18.63
N ASN A 454 -13.12 -10.98 17.70
CA ASN A 454 -12.31 -11.38 16.54
C ASN A 454 -10.87 -10.85 16.60
N GLY A 455 -10.49 -10.13 17.66
CA GLY A 455 -9.14 -9.61 17.84
C GLY A 455 -8.84 -8.36 17.00
N PHE A 456 -9.87 -7.64 16.55
CA PHE A 456 -9.68 -6.34 15.90
C PHE A 456 -9.70 -5.20 16.93
N THR A 457 -9.04 -4.10 16.61
CA THR A 457 -9.06 -2.88 17.43
C THR A 457 -9.51 -1.72 16.56
N ILE A 458 -10.58 -1.04 16.96
CA ILE A 458 -11.09 0.14 16.26
C ILE A 458 -10.51 1.39 16.91
N SER A 459 -9.98 2.30 16.09
CA SER A 459 -9.41 3.56 16.59
C SER A 459 -10.50 4.56 16.88
N ALA A 460 -10.84 4.76 18.15
CA ALA A 460 -11.81 5.80 18.55
C ALA A 460 -11.36 7.21 18.14
N SER A 461 -10.05 7.49 18.18
CA SER A 461 -9.49 8.80 17.83
C SER A 461 -9.61 9.18 16.35
N LYS A 462 -9.76 8.19 15.46
CA LYS A 462 -9.85 8.41 14.00
C LYS A 462 -11.22 8.06 13.43
N THR A 463 -12.03 7.32 14.19
CA THR A 463 -13.44 7.13 13.86
C THR A 463 -14.14 8.48 13.91
N ALA A 464 -14.91 8.79 12.88
CA ALA A 464 -15.60 10.07 12.78
C ALA A 464 -16.97 9.89 12.12
N ALA A 465 -17.90 10.78 12.45
CA ALA A 465 -19.24 10.80 11.89
C ALA A 465 -19.47 12.04 11.03
N VAL A 466 -20.35 11.91 10.03
CA VAL A 466 -20.86 13.04 9.26
C VAL A 466 -22.37 12.95 9.20
N HIS A 467 -23.01 14.06 9.56
CA HIS A 467 -24.43 14.23 9.41
C HIS A 467 -24.73 14.96 8.09
N PHE A 468 -25.35 14.24 7.16
CA PHE A 468 -25.83 14.78 5.91
C PHE A 468 -27.30 15.21 6.06
N CYS A 469 -27.54 16.51 5.98
CA CYS A 469 -28.90 17.06 5.97
C CYS A 469 -29.00 18.36 5.16
N ARG A 470 -30.17 18.60 4.55
CA ARG A 470 -30.53 19.87 3.89
C ARG A 470 -31.66 20.63 4.57
N LYS A 471 -32.14 20.16 5.74
CA LYS A 471 -33.15 20.89 6.52
C LYS A 471 -32.53 22.18 7.05
N ARG A 472 -33.31 23.27 7.01
CA ARG A 472 -32.88 24.59 7.50
C ARG A 472 -33.10 24.77 9.00
N ASN A 473 -34.00 23.98 9.59
CA ASN A 473 -34.30 24.06 11.02
C ASN A 473 -33.10 23.60 11.85
N LEU A 474 -32.90 24.20 13.01
CA LEU A 474 -31.93 23.74 14.01
C LEU A 474 -32.24 22.29 14.40
N HIS A 475 -31.25 21.44 14.24
CA HIS A 475 -31.27 20.05 14.67
C HIS A 475 -29.90 19.75 15.25
N LEU A 476 -29.88 19.13 16.43
CA LEU A 476 -28.66 18.71 17.08
C LEU A 476 -28.16 17.42 16.41
N ASP A 477 -26.83 17.30 16.33
CA ASP A 477 -26.20 16.04 15.95
C ASP A 477 -26.40 14.99 17.05
N PRO A 478 -26.50 13.71 16.71
CA PRO A 478 -26.72 12.67 17.71
C PRO A 478 -25.47 12.41 18.54
N GLU A 479 -25.67 12.08 19.81
CA GLU A 479 -24.57 11.71 20.70
C GLU A 479 -24.24 10.22 20.54
N LEU A 480 -23.11 9.93 19.88
CA LEU A 480 -22.64 8.58 19.63
C LEU A 480 -21.31 8.34 20.35
N GLN A 481 -21.15 7.15 20.91
CA GLN A 481 -19.95 6.77 21.65
C GLN A 481 -19.40 5.43 21.17
N LEU A 482 -18.08 5.34 21.06
CA LEU A 482 -17.35 4.10 20.83
C LEU A 482 -16.43 3.86 22.03
N ASN A 483 -16.65 2.76 22.77
CA ASN A 483 -15.90 2.42 23.98
C ASN A 483 -15.86 3.57 25.03
N GLY A 484 -17.00 4.25 25.21
CA GLY A 484 -17.13 5.40 26.11
C GLY A 484 -16.52 6.71 25.60
N VAL A 485 -15.90 6.70 24.41
CA VAL A 485 -15.35 7.92 23.78
C VAL A 485 -16.37 8.47 22.78
N SER A 486 -16.69 9.76 22.88
CA SER A 486 -17.60 10.43 21.94
C SER A 486 -17.01 10.48 20.53
N ILE A 487 -17.81 10.09 19.54
CA ILE A 487 -17.43 10.13 18.12
C ILE A 487 -17.59 11.57 17.61
N PRO A 488 -16.52 12.21 17.09
CA PRO A 488 -16.60 13.58 16.61
C PRO A 488 -17.42 13.67 15.32
N PHE A 489 -18.31 14.67 15.26
CA PHE A 489 -19.02 15.05 14.04
C PHE A 489 -18.20 16.05 13.22
N LEU A 490 -17.86 15.65 12.00
CA LEU A 490 -17.08 16.45 11.07
C LEU A 490 -17.98 17.02 9.97
N LYS A 491 -17.64 18.21 9.49
CA LYS A 491 -18.30 18.81 8.30
C LYS A 491 -17.79 18.21 6.99
N GLU A 492 -16.57 17.68 7.01
CA GLU A 492 -15.88 17.12 5.85
C GLU A 492 -15.17 15.82 6.25
N ILE A 493 -15.28 14.79 5.41
CA ILE A 493 -14.60 13.51 5.62
C ILE A 493 -14.01 12.96 4.33
N ARG A 494 -12.83 12.35 4.43
CA ARG A 494 -12.23 11.63 3.31
C ARG A 494 -12.63 10.16 3.39
N PHE A 495 -13.31 9.67 2.35
CA PHE A 495 -13.66 8.27 2.19
C PHE A 495 -13.20 7.77 0.81
N LEU A 496 -12.38 6.71 0.78
CA LEU A 496 -11.88 6.07 -0.44
C LEU A 496 -11.23 7.04 -1.45
N GLY A 497 -10.61 8.11 -0.94
CA GLY A 497 -9.91 9.14 -1.72
C GLY A 497 -10.75 10.36 -2.13
N VAL A 498 -12.07 10.33 -1.93
CA VAL A 498 -12.98 11.46 -2.19
C VAL A 498 -13.29 12.17 -0.87
N VAL A 499 -13.44 13.50 -0.92
CA VAL A 499 -13.81 14.31 0.26
C VAL A 499 -15.29 14.65 0.15
N PHE A 500 -16.08 14.17 1.11
CA PHE A 500 -17.50 14.44 1.23
C PHE A 500 -17.71 15.57 2.24
N ASP A 501 -18.46 16.59 1.85
CA ASP A 501 -18.97 17.62 2.76
C ASP A 501 -20.42 17.32 3.16
N ASN A 502 -20.85 17.80 4.32
CA ASN A 502 -22.20 17.57 4.85
C ASN A 502 -23.37 17.99 3.92
N LYS A 503 -23.11 18.88 2.94
CA LYS A 503 -24.10 19.31 1.92
C LYS A 503 -23.98 18.57 0.59
N LEU A 504 -22.98 17.70 0.45
CA LEU A 504 -22.62 16.98 -0.77
C LEU A 504 -22.38 17.92 -1.96
N SER A 505 -21.70 19.05 -1.71
CA SER A 505 -21.30 20.02 -2.74
C SER A 505 -20.00 19.62 -3.46
N PHE A 506 -19.18 18.79 -2.82
CA PHE A 506 -17.83 18.40 -3.24
C PHE A 506 -16.85 19.57 -3.43
N LEU A 507 -17.21 20.78 -2.98
CA LEU A 507 -16.38 21.97 -3.14
C LEU A 507 -14.97 21.80 -2.51
N PRO A 508 -14.83 21.28 -1.27
CA PRO A 508 -13.51 21.07 -0.67
C PRO A 508 -12.65 20.09 -1.47
N HIS A 509 -13.28 19.03 -2.01
CA HIS A 509 -12.61 18.06 -2.87
C HIS A 509 -12.07 18.72 -4.15
N VAL A 510 -12.91 19.50 -4.83
CA VAL A 510 -12.53 20.22 -6.07
C VAL A 510 -11.41 21.22 -5.79
N MET A 511 -11.48 21.96 -4.68
CA MET A 511 -10.40 22.89 -4.29
C MET A 511 -9.08 22.15 -4.03
N GLN A 512 -9.11 21.01 -3.35
CA GLN A 512 -7.92 20.19 -3.11
C GLN A 512 -7.35 19.66 -4.44
N LEU A 513 -8.21 19.23 -5.35
CA LEU A 513 -7.80 18.74 -6.66
C LEU A 513 -7.21 19.86 -7.52
N ARG A 514 -7.83 21.04 -7.54
CA ARG A 514 -7.30 22.23 -8.21
C ARG A 514 -5.87 22.52 -7.77
N LYS A 515 -5.60 22.57 -6.45
CA LYS A 515 -4.24 22.78 -5.92
C LYS A 515 -3.23 21.71 -6.40
N LYS A 516 -3.67 20.45 -6.51
CA LYS A 516 -2.82 19.36 -7.06
C LYS A 516 -2.58 19.54 -8.57
N CYS A 517 -3.61 19.92 -9.31
CA CYS A 517 -3.51 20.22 -10.73
C CYS A 517 -2.55 21.40 -10.96
N GLU A 518 -2.72 22.53 -10.27
CA GLU A 518 -1.84 23.71 -10.40
C GLU A 518 -0.35 23.37 -10.25
N LYS A 519 0.03 22.55 -9.26
CA LYS A 519 1.41 22.06 -9.11
C LYS A 519 1.90 21.27 -10.33
N SER A 520 1.02 20.51 -10.94
CA SER A 520 1.29 19.69 -12.12
C SER A 520 1.39 20.55 -13.38
N LEU A 521 0.51 21.53 -13.55
CA LEU A 521 0.56 22.53 -14.62
C LEU A 521 1.84 23.34 -14.58
N ASN A 522 2.29 23.75 -13.39
CA ASN A 522 3.55 24.47 -13.24
C ASN A 522 4.74 23.67 -13.78
N ILE A 523 4.69 22.35 -13.72
CA ILE A 523 5.76 21.50 -14.28
C ILE A 523 5.63 21.32 -15.76
N LEU A 524 4.42 21.19 -16.28
CA LEU A 524 4.22 21.24 -17.72
C LEU A 524 4.83 22.53 -18.26
N LYS A 525 4.55 23.69 -17.64
CA LYS A 525 5.17 24.97 -18.00
C LYS A 525 6.71 24.98 -17.94
N VAL A 526 7.30 24.31 -16.95
CA VAL A 526 8.76 24.22 -16.80
C VAL A 526 9.38 23.27 -17.85
N LEU A 527 8.66 22.23 -18.26
CA LEU A 527 9.14 21.22 -19.22
C LEU A 527 8.85 21.60 -20.67
N SER A 528 7.81 22.41 -20.92
CA SER A 528 7.45 22.94 -22.24
C SER A 528 7.89 24.39 -22.37
N THR A 529 9.07 24.63 -22.94
CA THR A 529 9.44 25.97 -23.41
C THR A 529 9.47 25.99 -24.93
N THR A 530 9.38 27.19 -25.51
CA THR A 530 9.27 27.38 -26.96
C THR A 530 10.55 27.02 -27.73
N ALA A 531 11.72 27.16 -27.10
CA ALA A 531 13.02 26.96 -27.75
C ALA A 531 13.75 25.66 -27.32
N TRP A 532 13.34 25.05 -26.22
CA TRP A 532 13.91 23.81 -25.67
C TRP A 532 12.88 23.14 -24.76
N GLY A 533 12.94 21.83 -24.56
CA GLY A 533 11.93 21.18 -23.72
C GLY A 533 11.82 19.69 -23.97
N ALA A 534 10.88 19.08 -23.25
CA ALA A 534 10.45 17.71 -23.53
C ALA A 534 9.64 17.68 -24.84
N ASP A 535 9.73 16.58 -25.58
CA ASP A 535 9.00 16.44 -26.84
C ASP A 535 7.48 16.33 -26.62
N ARG A 536 6.70 16.75 -27.62
CA ARG A 536 5.23 16.77 -27.57
C ARG A 536 4.62 15.44 -27.11
N PRO A 537 5.06 14.26 -27.60
CA PRO A 537 4.51 12.98 -27.12
C PRO A 537 4.78 12.74 -25.62
N SER A 538 5.97 13.05 -25.10
CA SER A 538 6.26 12.90 -23.67
C SER A 538 5.43 13.88 -22.83
N MET A 539 5.25 15.10 -23.32
CA MET A 539 4.38 16.09 -22.69
C MET A 539 2.93 15.59 -22.59
N LEU A 540 2.40 14.96 -23.65
CA LEU A 540 1.09 14.31 -23.60
C LEU A 540 1.04 13.13 -22.62
N ARG A 541 2.13 12.35 -22.51
CA ARG A 541 2.25 11.26 -21.52
C ARG A 541 2.31 11.76 -20.08
N ILE A 542 2.76 13.00 -19.84
CA ILE A 542 2.72 13.65 -18.51
C ILE A 542 1.34 14.27 -18.27
N TYR A 543 0.79 14.95 -19.27
CA TYR A 543 -0.50 15.65 -19.18
C TYR A 543 -1.67 14.70 -18.95
N LYS A 544 -1.82 13.66 -19.78
CA LYS A 544 -3.01 12.77 -19.74
C LYS A 544 -3.22 12.13 -18.35
N PRO A 545 -2.23 11.51 -17.70
CA PRO A 545 -2.43 10.89 -16.39
C PRO A 545 -2.72 11.90 -15.28
N GLN A 546 -2.19 13.11 -15.40
CA GLN A 546 -2.23 14.08 -14.32
C GLN A 546 -3.44 15.02 -14.40
N TYR A 547 -4.00 15.20 -15.59
CA TYR A 547 -5.20 16.00 -15.84
C TYR A 547 -6.42 15.15 -16.10
N PHE A 548 -6.37 14.22 -17.06
CA PHE A 548 -7.56 13.53 -17.56
C PHE A 548 -8.17 12.59 -16.51
N LEU A 549 -7.36 11.84 -15.77
CA LEU A 549 -7.84 10.98 -14.68
C LEU A 549 -8.43 11.76 -13.50
N ASN A 550 -7.84 12.91 -13.18
CA ASN A 550 -8.33 13.80 -12.12
C ASN A 550 -9.64 14.50 -12.56
N LEU A 551 -9.74 14.92 -13.81
CA LEU A 551 -10.91 15.59 -14.36
C LEU A 551 -12.09 14.62 -14.53
N ILE A 552 -11.88 13.36 -14.92
CA ILE A 552 -12.95 12.36 -15.01
C ILE A 552 -13.64 12.16 -13.65
N MET A 553 -12.90 12.14 -12.55
CA MET A 553 -13.53 12.10 -11.22
C MET A 553 -14.42 13.33 -11.02
N VAL A 554 -13.92 14.53 -11.33
CA VAL A 554 -14.70 15.78 -11.18
C VAL A 554 -15.95 15.78 -12.06
N VAL A 555 -15.82 15.53 -13.36
CA VAL A 555 -16.92 15.59 -14.33
C VAL A 555 -18.02 14.59 -13.98
N ARG A 556 -17.66 13.40 -13.47
CA ARG A 556 -18.63 12.35 -13.14
C ARG A 556 -19.41 12.64 -11.85
N PHE A 557 -18.82 13.34 -10.88
CA PHE A 557 -19.52 13.81 -9.67
C PHE A 557 -20.28 15.14 -9.89
N MET A 558 -19.85 15.97 -10.86
CA MET A 558 -20.39 17.33 -11.07
C MET A 558 -21.54 17.46 -12.07
N VAL A 559 -22.06 16.38 -12.69
CA VAL A 559 -23.18 16.47 -13.65
C VAL A 559 -24.43 17.21 -13.13
N PRO A 560 -24.74 17.35 -11.81
CA PRO A 560 -25.87 18.20 -11.40
C PRO A 560 -25.53 19.69 -11.17
N LEU A 561 -24.28 20.14 -11.32
CA LEU A 561 -23.86 21.52 -10.98
C LEU A 561 -23.96 22.54 -12.13
N GLU A 562 -24.30 22.13 -13.36
CA GLU A 562 -24.50 23.07 -14.47
C GLU A 562 -25.63 24.09 -14.22
N LYS A 563 -26.54 23.82 -13.27
CA LYS A 563 -27.59 24.78 -12.88
C LYS A 563 -27.14 25.85 -11.87
N VAL A 564 -25.95 25.75 -11.27
CA VAL A 564 -25.47 26.71 -10.26
C VAL A 564 -24.55 27.78 -10.86
N PHE A 565 -23.91 27.51 -12.01
CA PHE A 565 -23.00 28.47 -12.65
C PHE A 565 -23.67 29.44 -13.65
N TYR A 566 -24.96 29.25 -13.98
CA TYR A 566 -25.72 30.14 -14.88
C TYR A 566 -26.72 31.07 -14.17
N LYS A 567 -26.61 31.21 -12.85
CA LYS A 567 -27.30 32.28 -12.10
C LYS A 567 -26.29 33.03 -11.27
N ASN A 568 -25.64 34.00 -11.91
CA ASN A 568 -25.23 35.28 -11.33
C ASN A 568 -25.01 36.25 -12.49
#